data_AF-A0A257CFI1-F1
#
_entry.id   AF-A0A257CFI1-F1
#
_cell.length_a   1.000
_cell.length_b   1.000
_cell.length_c   1.000
_cell.angle_alpha   90.00
_cell.angle_beta   90.00
_cell.angle_gamma   90.00
#
_symmetry.space_group_name_H-M   'P 1'
#
loop_
_entity.id
_entity.type
_entity.pdbx_description
1 polymer ?
#
loop_
_entity_poly.entity_id
_entity_poly.type
_entity_poly.pdbx_seq_one_letter_code
_entity_poly.pdbx_strand_id
1 'polypeptide(L)'
;MRPALLALLLLPFNASALERDLLNAVESVAGIYSSIYVHEAGHALVYQALGASDVSIEVPRRGTIFSGQTSGKFSRPLTQGERQLAAVSGLAAANLAGELVLQRPGLHRSPYAQAVLGTALISNVMHVTQYYTKVRGVGGYVGNDIDEYELAGGNPHVMSAVLVGYTVLAMRRMQKKEIPLFYVNLRF
;
A
#
# COMPACT_ATOMS: atom_id res chain seq x y z
N MET A 1 14.40 48.32 -25.17
CA MET A 1 14.38 46.91 -25.64
C MET A 1 14.66 46.01 -24.45
N ARG A 2 13.79 45.02 -24.18
CA ARG A 2 13.76 44.22 -22.92
C ARG A 2 14.83 43.11 -22.93
N PRO A 3 15.84 43.14 -22.04
CA PRO A 3 16.81 42.05 -21.90
C PRO A 3 16.27 40.86 -21.08
N ALA A 4 15.07 40.98 -20.49
CA ALA A 4 14.49 39.95 -19.62
C ALA A 4 13.95 38.71 -20.35
N LEU A 5 13.69 38.77 -21.67
CA LEU A 5 13.13 37.63 -22.40
C LEU A 5 14.18 36.60 -22.86
N LEU A 6 15.46 36.97 -22.90
CA LEU A 6 16.54 36.06 -23.32
C LEU A 6 17.04 35.17 -22.17
N ALA A 7 16.78 35.55 -20.92
CA ALA A 7 17.22 34.81 -19.73
C ALA A 7 16.38 33.55 -19.45
N LEU A 8 15.14 33.47 -19.96
CA LEU A 8 14.29 32.27 -19.82
C LEU A 8 14.61 31.16 -20.84
N LEU A 9 15.36 31.46 -21.91
CA LEU A 9 15.78 30.48 -22.92
C LEU A 9 17.16 29.87 -22.63
N LEU A 10 17.78 30.24 -21.52
CA LEU A 10 19.12 29.79 -21.10
C LEU A 10 19.09 28.97 -19.80
N LEU A 11 17.92 28.54 -19.33
CA LEU A 11 17.90 27.44 -18.37
C LEU A 11 18.32 26.18 -19.15
N PRO A 12 19.48 25.57 -18.87
CA PRO A 12 19.78 24.27 -19.44
C PRO A 12 18.71 23.31 -18.93
N PHE A 13 17.75 22.98 -19.79
CA PHE A 13 16.90 21.81 -19.61
C PHE A 13 17.86 20.63 -19.55
N ASN A 14 18.16 20.18 -18.33
CA ASN A 14 19.06 19.08 -18.13
C ASN A 14 18.26 17.81 -18.43
N ALA A 15 18.12 17.48 -19.72
CA ALA A 15 17.29 16.39 -20.22
C ALA A 15 17.60 15.06 -19.50
N SER A 16 18.86 14.86 -19.10
CA SER A 16 19.31 13.70 -18.30
C SER A 16 18.71 13.66 -16.88
N ALA A 17 18.47 14.82 -16.26
CA ALA A 17 17.82 14.90 -14.95
C ALA A 17 16.33 14.63 -15.08
N LEU A 18 15.67 15.24 -16.08
CA LEU A 18 14.26 15.00 -16.36
C LEU A 18 13.97 13.53 -16.70
N GLU A 19 14.82 12.89 -17.50
CA GLU A 19 14.69 11.47 -17.85
C GLU A 19 14.80 10.57 -16.61
N ARG A 20 15.76 10.83 -15.72
CA ARG A 20 15.89 10.11 -14.45
C ARG A 20 14.68 10.32 -13.55
N ASP A 21 14.16 11.54 -13.47
CA ASP A 21 12.98 11.85 -12.65
C ASP A 21 11.72 11.16 -13.20
N LEU A 22 11.58 11.08 -14.52
CA LEU A 22 10.50 10.34 -15.17
C LEU A 22 10.61 8.83 -14.92
N LEU A 23 11.80 8.25 -15.05
CA LEU A 23 12.03 6.83 -14.77
C LEU A 23 11.71 6.51 -13.30
N ASN A 24 12.21 7.32 -12.38
CA ASN A 24 11.91 7.23 -10.95
C ASN A 24 10.38 7.28 -10.71
N ALA A 25 9.67 8.24 -11.31
CA ALA A 25 8.23 8.35 -11.19
C ALA A 25 7.49 7.10 -11.69
N VAL A 26 7.89 6.57 -12.86
CA VAL A 26 7.31 5.33 -13.43
C VAL A 26 7.57 4.14 -12.51
N GLU A 27 8.78 3.99 -11.99
CA GLU A 27 9.13 2.93 -11.04
C GLU A 27 8.33 3.04 -9.74
N SER A 28 8.11 4.27 -9.25
CA SER A 28 7.25 4.50 -8.08
C SER A 28 5.80 4.13 -8.34
N VAL A 29 5.24 4.51 -9.48
CA VAL A 29 3.87 4.12 -9.87
C VAL A 29 3.76 2.61 -9.96
N ALA A 30 4.72 1.95 -10.60
CA ALA A 30 4.79 0.50 -10.65
C ALA A 30 4.86 -0.11 -9.24
N GLY A 31 5.68 0.46 -8.35
CA GLY A 31 5.79 0.01 -6.96
C GLY A 31 4.50 0.18 -6.16
N ILE A 32 3.76 1.28 -6.36
CA ILE A 32 2.44 1.50 -5.75
C ILE A 32 1.47 0.40 -6.16
N TYR A 33 1.29 0.19 -7.47
CA TYR A 33 0.37 -0.84 -7.98
C TYR A 33 0.81 -2.24 -7.60
N SER A 34 2.10 -2.52 -7.58
CA SER A 34 2.63 -3.79 -7.09
C SER A 34 2.33 -4.01 -5.60
N SER A 35 2.42 -2.98 -4.77
CA SER A 35 2.06 -3.08 -3.34
C SER A 35 0.58 -3.41 -3.16
N ILE A 36 -0.29 -2.75 -3.93
CA ILE A 36 -1.74 -3.03 -3.95
C ILE A 36 -1.98 -4.48 -4.41
N TYR A 37 -1.31 -4.91 -5.49
CA TYR A 37 -1.45 -6.28 -5.98
C TYR A 37 -0.94 -7.32 -4.97
N VAL A 38 0.15 -7.05 -4.26
CA VAL A 38 0.65 -7.93 -3.19
C VAL A 38 -0.34 -8.02 -2.04
N HIS A 39 -0.98 -6.92 -1.66
CA HIS A 39 -2.06 -6.92 -0.68
C HIS A 39 -3.21 -7.84 -1.12
N GLU A 40 -3.74 -7.63 -2.33
CA GLU A 40 -4.81 -8.49 -2.86
C GLU A 40 -4.38 -9.95 -3.02
N ALA A 41 -3.13 -10.19 -3.41
CA ALA A 41 -2.58 -11.54 -3.50
C ALA A 41 -2.53 -12.22 -2.13
N GLY A 42 -2.31 -11.48 -1.04
CA GLY A 42 -2.42 -12.00 0.32
C GLY A 42 -3.82 -12.55 0.62
N HIS A 43 -4.85 -11.76 0.31
CA HIS A 43 -6.25 -12.19 0.41
C HIS A 43 -6.52 -13.40 -0.46
N ALA A 44 -6.09 -13.38 -1.73
CA ALA A 44 -6.33 -14.45 -2.69
C ALA A 44 -5.71 -15.78 -2.26
N LEU A 45 -4.48 -15.75 -1.72
CA LEU A 45 -3.81 -16.93 -1.20
C LEU A 45 -4.57 -17.56 -0.04
N VAL A 46 -5.04 -16.74 0.91
CA VAL A 46 -5.86 -17.24 2.02
C VAL A 46 -7.22 -17.74 1.53
N TYR A 47 -7.86 -17.05 0.59
CA TYR A 47 -9.12 -17.52 0.00
C TYR A 47 -8.95 -18.90 -0.63
N GLN A 48 -7.90 -19.10 -1.44
CA GLN A 48 -7.59 -20.41 -2.03
C GLN A 48 -7.31 -21.47 -0.96
N ALA A 49 -6.51 -21.14 0.06
CA ALA A 49 -6.20 -22.06 1.16
C ALA A 49 -7.45 -22.48 1.97
N LEU A 50 -8.45 -21.61 2.04
CA LEU A 50 -9.74 -21.86 2.69
C LEU A 50 -10.78 -22.52 1.76
N GLY A 51 -10.38 -22.89 0.55
CA GLY A 51 -11.24 -23.63 -0.39
C GLY A 51 -12.14 -22.74 -1.25
N ALA A 52 -11.80 -21.47 -1.46
CA ALA A 52 -12.49 -20.64 -2.44
C ALA A 52 -12.25 -21.16 -3.87
N SER A 53 -13.31 -21.13 -4.67
CA SER A 53 -13.28 -21.28 -6.12
C SER A 53 -13.39 -19.91 -6.80
N ASP A 54 -13.07 -19.83 -8.10
CA ASP A 54 -13.16 -18.61 -8.91
C ASP A 54 -12.44 -17.40 -8.29
N VAL A 55 -11.28 -17.62 -7.65
CA VAL A 55 -10.53 -16.53 -7.00
C VAL A 55 -9.99 -15.58 -8.06
N SER A 56 -10.31 -14.29 -7.92
CA SER A 56 -9.84 -13.25 -8.83
C SER A 56 -9.36 -12.01 -8.07
N ILE A 57 -8.35 -11.35 -8.65
CA ILE A 57 -7.78 -10.10 -8.16
C ILE A 57 -8.02 -9.04 -9.23
N GLU A 58 -8.56 -7.90 -8.83
CA GLU A 58 -8.78 -6.74 -9.69
C GLU A 58 -7.96 -5.55 -9.17
N VAL A 59 -6.98 -5.10 -9.95
CA VAL A 59 -6.13 -3.95 -9.64
C VAL A 59 -5.87 -3.12 -10.90
N PRO A 60 -6.28 -1.84 -10.97
CA PRO A 60 -7.16 -1.18 -10.01
C PRO A 60 -8.59 -1.73 -10.07
N ARG A 61 -9.28 -1.72 -8.92
CA ARG A 61 -10.73 -1.92 -8.89
C ARG A 61 -11.44 -0.87 -9.75
N ARG A 62 -12.42 -1.28 -10.56
CA ARG A 62 -13.27 -0.37 -11.35
C ARG A 62 -13.79 0.82 -10.53
N GLY A 63 -13.49 2.03 -11.01
CA GLY A 63 -13.99 3.28 -10.45
C GLY A 63 -13.04 3.98 -9.45
N THR A 64 -11.90 3.38 -9.11
CA THR A 64 -10.92 3.94 -8.17
C THR A 64 -9.49 3.66 -8.62
N ILE A 65 -8.56 4.61 -8.45
CA ILE A 65 -7.20 4.53 -9.02
C ILE A 65 -6.14 3.92 -8.10
N PHE A 66 -6.37 3.87 -6.78
CA PHE A 66 -5.42 3.34 -5.80
C PHE A 66 -6.10 2.33 -4.86
N SER A 67 -6.62 1.26 -5.44
CA SER A 67 -7.37 0.23 -4.72
C SER A 67 -7.34 -1.08 -5.47
N GLY A 68 -7.36 -2.18 -4.73
CA GLY A 68 -7.61 -3.51 -5.27
C GLY A 68 -8.93 -4.08 -4.77
N GLN A 69 -9.28 -5.23 -5.33
CA GLN A 69 -10.31 -6.09 -4.78
C GLN A 69 -9.97 -7.55 -5.07
N THR A 70 -10.09 -8.38 -4.04
CA THR A 70 -10.07 -9.83 -4.16
C THR A 70 -11.49 -10.37 -4.02
N SER A 71 -11.86 -11.32 -4.86
CA SER A 71 -13.12 -12.03 -4.76
C SER A 71 -12.92 -13.54 -4.91
N GLY A 72 -13.84 -14.32 -4.34
CA GLY A 72 -13.85 -15.77 -4.45
C GLY A 72 -15.18 -16.34 -3.95
N LYS A 73 -15.52 -17.56 -4.40
CA LYS A 73 -16.75 -18.26 -4.01
C LYS A 73 -16.43 -19.42 -3.08
N PHE A 74 -17.00 -19.38 -1.88
CA PHE A 74 -16.87 -20.46 -0.91
C PHE A 74 -18.09 -21.39 -0.98
N SER A 75 -17.84 -22.70 -1.05
CA SER A 75 -18.88 -23.73 -1.07
C SER A 75 -19.58 -23.90 0.28
N ARG A 76 -18.94 -23.43 1.36
CA ARG A 76 -19.51 -23.35 2.71
C ARG A 76 -19.28 -21.97 3.31
N PRO A 77 -20.09 -21.56 4.30
CA PRO A 77 -19.77 -20.40 5.11
C PRO A 77 -18.41 -20.56 5.79
N LEU A 78 -17.61 -19.49 5.76
CA LEU A 78 -16.38 -19.41 6.56
C LEU A 78 -16.72 -19.26 8.04
N THR A 79 -15.95 -19.96 8.88
CA THR A 79 -15.94 -19.78 10.33
C THR A 79 -15.44 -18.39 10.70
N GLN A 80 -15.66 -17.99 11.96
CA GLN A 80 -15.20 -16.71 12.47
C GLN A 80 -13.69 -16.50 12.29
N GLY A 81 -12.88 -17.47 12.72
CA GLY A 81 -11.42 -17.39 12.62
C GLY A 81 -10.93 -17.33 11.17
N GLU A 82 -11.59 -18.03 10.25
CA GLU A 82 -11.25 -17.99 8.82
C GLU A 82 -11.52 -16.62 8.19
N ARG A 83 -12.64 -15.98 8.57
CA ARG A 83 -12.95 -14.61 8.13
C ARG A 83 -11.96 -13.60 8.69
N GLN A 84 -11.60 -13.74 9.97
CA GLN A 84 -10.59 -12.89 10.59
C GLN A 84 -9.23 -13.03 9.89
N LEU A 85 -8.81 -14.28 9.62
CA LEU A 85 -7.56 -14.56 8.90
C LEU A 85 -7.58 -13.95 7.50
N ALA A 86 -8.68 -14.15 6.76
CA ALA A 86 -8.88 -13.54 5.46
C ALA A 86 -8.74 -12.01 5.54
N ALA A 87 -9.47 -11.34 6.44
CA ALA A 87 -9.46 -9.89 6.58
C ALA A 87 -8.07 -9.30 6.87
N VAL A 88 -7.20 -9.98 7.62
CA VAL A 88 -5.86 -9.46 7.94
C VAL A 88 -4.79 -9.82 6.90
N SER A 89 -5.08 -10.76 6.01
CA SER A 89 -4.06 -11.41 5.18
C SER A 89 -3.43 -10.48 4.14
N GLY A 90 -4.23 -9.60 3.53
CA GLY A 90 -3.69 -8.62 2.58
C GLY A 90 -2.75 -7.61 3.23
N LEU A 91 -3.13 -7.06 4.39
CA LEU A 91 -2.26 -6.18 5.17
C LEU A 91 -0.98 -6.89 5.62
N ALA A 92 -1.07 -8.15 6.05
CA ALA A 92 0.09 -8.94 6.42
C ALA A 92 1.04 -9.14 5.22
N ALA A 93 0.52 -9.51 4.05
CA ALA A 93 1.31 -9.71 2.84
C ALA A 93 2.03 -8.42 2.40
N ALA A 94 1.33 -7.29 2.35
CA ALA A 94 1.92 -6.01 1.99
C ALA A 94 3.00 -5.57 2.98
N ASN A 95 2.76 -5.74 4.29
CA ASN A 95 3.73 -5.40 5.32
C ASN A 95 4.96 -6.33 5.27
N LEU A 96 4.79 -7.63 4.99
CA LEU A 96 5.90 -8.56 4.75
C LEU A 96 6.74 -8.17 3.52
N ALA A 97 6.11 -7.74 2.43
CA ALA A 97 6.85 -7.21 1.28
C ALA A 97 7.62 -5.93 1.65
N GLY A 98 7.04 -5.05 2.45
CA GLY A 98 7.73 -3.89 3.03
C GLY A 98 8.92 -4.29 3.91
N GLU A 99 8.80 -5.34 4.72
CA GLU A 99 9.91 -5.87 5.53
C GLU A 99 11.09 -6.34 4.69
N LEU A 100 10.84 -6.96 3.52
CA LEU A 100 11.91 -7.33 2.61
C LEU A 100 12.73 -6.11 2.17
N VAL A 101 12.06 -4.98 1.89
CA VAL A 101 12.73 -3.72 1.58
C VAL A 101 13.53 -3.22 2.78
N LEU A 102 12.93 -3.20 3.97
CA LEU A 102 13.62 -2.78 5.20
C LEU A 102 14.85 -3.64 5.51
N GLN A 103 14.85 -4.92 5.16
CA GLN A 103 15.92 -5.87 5.47
C GLN A 103 17.03 -5.94 4.42
N ARG A 104 16.77 -5.57 3.16
CA ARG A 104 17.72 -5.73 2.05
C ARG A 104 18.32 -4.38 1.64
N PRO A 105 19.59 -4.07 1.98
CA PRO A 105 20.23 -2.80 1.64
C PRO A 105 20.21 -2.45 0.15
N GLY A 106 20.31 -3.45 -0.73
CA GLY A 106 20.24 -3.26 -2.18
C GLY A 106 18.90 -2.68 -2.66
N LEU A 107 17.83 -2.79 -1.88
CA LEU A 107 16.52 -2.25 -2.21
C LEU A 107 16.29 -0.82 -1.70
N HIS A 108 17.14 -0.31 -0.80
CA HIS A 108 16.89 0.96 -0.11
C HIS A 108 16.90 2.18 -1.03
N ARG A 109 17.61 2.08 -2.16
CA ARG A 109 17.69 3.14 -3.17
C ARG A 109 16.82 2.88 -4.40
N SER A 110 16.10 1.75 -4.44
CA SER A 110 15.19 1.45 -5.54
C SER A 110 13.90 2.24 -5.34
N PRO A 111 13.54 3.12 -6.30
CA PRO A 111 12.29 3.86 -6.21
C PRO A 111 11.05 2.96 -6.21
N TYR A 112 11.07 1.90 -7.01
CA TYR A 112 10.07 0.84 -6.97
C TYR A 112 9.92 0.23 -5.57
N ALA A 113 11.03 -0.19 -4.94
CA ALA A 113 10.97 -0.83 -3.63
C ALA A 113 10.53 0.14 -2.51
N GLN A 114 10.99 1.40 -2.57
CA GLN A 114 10.53 2.45 -1.67
C GLN A 114 9.03 2.69 -1.80
N ALA A 115 8.50 2.70 -3.02
CA ALA A 115 7.08 2.84 -3.27
C ALA A 115 6.29 1.62 -2.76
N VAL A 116 6.83 0.40 -2.87
CA VAL A 116 6.18 -0.80 -2.29
C VAL A 116 6.04 -0.66 -0.78
N LEU A 117 7.13 -0.34 -0.08
CA LEU A 117 7.13 -0.12 1.37
C LEU A 117 6.22 1.05 1.75
N GLY A 118 6.40 2.21 1.10
CA GLY A 118 5.65 3.42 1.39
C GLY A 118 4.14 3.24 1.20
N THR A 119 3.72 2.53 0.16
CA THR A 119 2.31 2.23 -0.09
C THR A 119 1.73 1.30 0.98
N ALA A 120 2.49 0.31 1.46
CA ALA A 120 2.04 -0.55 2.56
C ALA A 120 1.84 0.26 3.85
N LEU A 121 2.78 1.17 4.17
CA LEU A 121 2.69 2.04 5.35
C LEU A 121 1.51 3.03 5.25
N ILE A 122 1.34 3.67 4.09
CA ILE A 122 0.18 4.55 3.84
C ILE A 122 -1.12 3.75 3.93
N SER A 123 -1.15 2.54 3.35
CA SER A 123 -2.33 1.67 3.39
C SER A 123 -2.74 1.34 4.83
N ASN A 124 -1.79 1.00 5.71
CA ASN A 124 -2.07 0.77 7.14
C ASN A 124 -2.77 1.97 7.78
N VAL A 125 -2.25 3.19 7.58
CA VAL A 125 -2.83 4.41 8.15
C VAL A 125 -4.19 4.70 7.52
N MET A 126 -4.32 4.55 6.21
CA MET A 126 -5.57 4.79 5.48
C MET A 126 -6.68 3.84 5.94
N HIS A 127 -6.38 2.57 6.17
CA HIS A 127 -7.34 1.61 6.72
C HIS A 127 -7.86 2.06 8.08
N VAL A 128 -6.95 2.46 8.97
CA VAL A 128 -7.31 2.96 10.31
C VAL A 128 -8.12 4.25 10.22
N THR A 129 -7.66 5.23 9.45
CA THR A 129 -8.38 6.50 9.29
C THR A 129 -9.77 6.28 8.71
N GLN A 130 -9.90 5.49 7.65
CA GLN A 130 -11.20 5.24 7.02
C GLN A 130 -12.16 4.51 7.96
N TYR A 131 -11.67 3.55 8.73
CA TYR A 131 -12.49 2.85 9.72
C TYR A 131 -13.13 3.81 10.75
N TYR A 132 -12.35 4.77 11.28
CA TYR A 132 -12.86 5.72 12.29
C TYR A 132 -13.59 6.93 11.71
N THR A 133 -13.51 7.18 10.40
CA THR A 133 -14.05 8.41 9.79
C THR A 133 -15.12 8.17 8.74
N LYS A 134 -15.26 6.94 8.24
CA LYS A 134 -16.26 6.57 7.24
C LYS A 134 -17.23 5.55 7.82
N VAL A 135 -18.46 5.59 7.31
CA VAL A 135 -19.50 4.63 7.66
C VAL A 135 -19.72 3.71 6.47
N ARG A 136 -19.61 2.40 6.68
CA ARG A 136 -19.83 1.40 5.61
C ARG A 136 -21.25 1.53 5.03
N GLY A 137 -21.34 1.51 3.71
CA GLY A 137 -22.59 1.68 2.95
C GLY A 137 -22.99 3.14 2.74
N VAL A 138 -22.30 4.10 3.36
CA VAL A 138 -22.58 5.54 3.21
C VAL A 138 -21.56 6.17 2.27
N GLY A 139 -22.04 7.01 1.34
CA GLY A 139 -21.16 7.78 0.44
C GLY A 139 -20.28 6.91 -0.48
N GLY A 140 -20.73 5.70 -0.81
CA GLY A 140 -19.99 4.76 -1.65
C GLY A 140 -18.83 4.03 -0.96
N TYR A 141 -18.65 4.20 0.36
CA TYR A 141 -17.65 3.44 1.11
C TYR A 141 -18.12 2.00 1.35
N VAL A 142 -17.42 1.04 0.74
CA VAL A 142 -17.81 -0.38 0.82
C VAL A 142 -17.30 -1.10 2.08
N GLY A 143 -16.43 -0.46 2.86
CA GLY A 143 -15.67 -1.10 3.94
C GLY A 143 -14.22 -1.38 3.54
N ASN A 144 -13.37 -1.60 4.52
CA ASN A 144 -11.98 -2.01 4.36
C ASN A 144 -11.66 -3.23 5.24
N ASP A 145 -10.42 -3.70 5.22
CA ASP A 145 -9.98 -4.87 5.97
C ASP A 145 -10.27 -4.83 7.49
N ILE A 146 -10.29 -3.64 8.11
CA ILE A 146 -10.65 -3.49 9.54
C ILE A 146 -12.16 -3.66 9.74
N ASP A 147 -12.98 -3.11 8.83
CA ASP A 147 -14.43 -3.32 8.87
C ASP A 147 -14.80 -4.80 8.72
N GLU A 148 -14.08 -5.52 7.86
CA GLU A 148 -14.27 -6.96 7.65
C GLU A 148 -13.79 -7.78 8.85
N TYR A 149 -12.67 -7.38 9.46
CA TYR A 149 -12.17 -8.01 10.69
C TYR A 149 -13.13 -7.83 11.86
N GLU A 150 -13.71 -6.64 12.03
CA GLU A 150 -14.75 -6.38 13.05
C GLU A 150 -16.01 -7.21 12.78
N LEU A 151 -16.49 -7.26 11.54
CA LEU A 151 -17.63 -8.09 11.16
C LEU A 151 -17.41 -9.58 11.46
N ALA A 152 -16.16 -10.03 11.38
CA ALA A 152 -15.74 -11.36 11.77
C ALA A 152 -15.59 -11.51 13.31
N GLY A 153 -16.11 -10.58 14.11
CA GLY A 153 -16.02 -10.58 15.57
C GLY A 153 -14.60 -10.33 16.11
N GLY A 154 -13.72 -9.77 15.28
CA GLY A 154 -12.40 -9.30 15.70
C GLY A 154 -12.49 -7.96 16.43
N ASN A 155 -11.45 -7.62 17.20
CA ASN A 155 -11.36 -6.31 17.84
C ASN A 155 -10.65 -5.30 16.90
N PRO A 156 -11.39 -4.33 16.30
CA PRO A 156 -10.82 -3.39 15.33
C PRO A 156 -9.79 -2.44 15.94
N HIS A 157 -9.87 -2.17 17.26
CA HIS A 157 -8.90 -1.34 17.96
C HIS A 157 -7.53 -2.02 18.08
N VAL A 158 -7.52 -3.33 18.32
CA VAL A 158 -6.27 -4.12 18.37
C VAL A 158 -5.61 -4.13 16.99
N MET A 159 -6.38 -4.40 15.93
CA MET A 159 -5.88 -4.36 14.57
C MET A 159 -5.35 -2.96 14.22
N SER A 160 -6.09 -1.91 14.54
CA SER A 160 -5.67 -0.52 14.34
C SER A 160 -4.36 -0.21 15.04
N ALA A 161 -4.23 -0.59 16.32
CA ALA A 161 -3.03 -0.37 17.11
C ALA A 161 -1.81 -1.10 16.53
N VAL A 162 -2.00 -2.34 16.04
CA VAL A 162 -0.94 -3.09 15.37
C VAL A 162 -0.50 -2.41 14.08
N LEU A 163 -1.43 -1.96 13.24
CA LEU A 163 -1.13 -1.31 11.96
C LEU A 163 -0.40 0.02 12.14
N VAL A 164 -0.87 0.87 13.07
CA VAL A 164 -0.20 2.14 13.40
C VAL A 164 1.15 1.88 14.07
N GLY A 165 1.20 0.96 15.05
CA GLY A 165 2.43 0.61 15.76
C GLY A 165 3.51 0.08 14.83
N TYR A 166 3.15 -0.83 13.92
CA TYR A 166 4.05 -1.31 12.87
C TYR A 166 4.51 -0.16 11.96
N THR A 167 3.60 0.73 11.55
CA THR A 167 3.95 1.86 10.69
C THR A 167 4.97 2.78 11.34
N VAL A 168 4.78 3.14 12.61
CA VAL A 168 5.74 3.96 13.38
C VAL A 168 7.08 3.22 13.53
N LEU A 169 7.06 1.93 13.83
CA LEU A 169 8.28 1.12 13.95
C LEU A 169 9.06 1.04 12.63
N ALA A 170 8.36 0.81 11.52
CA ALA A 170 8.93 0.77 10.17
C ALA A 170 9.55 2.13 9.81
N MET A 171 8.84 3.23 10.02
CA MET A 171 9.37 4.58 9.78
C MET A 171 10.62 4.87 10.62
N ARG A 172 10.64 4.46 11.90
CA ARG A 172 11.84 4.59 12.76
C ARG A 172 13.02 3.78 12.20
N ARG A 173 12.77 2.60 11.64
CA ARG A 173 13.81 1.78 10.99
C ARG A 173 14.27 2.38 9.67
N MET A 174 13.37 2.96 8.89
CA MET A 174 13.71 3.71 7.68
C MET A 174 14.63 4.88 8.00
N GLN A 175 14.28 5.68 9.02
CA GLN A 175 15.11 6.79 9.51
C GLN A 175 16.52 6.30 9.90
N LYS A 176 16.61 5.24 10.73
CA LYS A 176 17.90 4.67 11.16
C LYS A 176 18.75 4.12 10.01
N LYS A 177 18.12 3.63 8.95
CA LYS A 177 18.77 3.04 7.77
C LYS A 177 18.89 4.01 6.60
N GLU A 178 18.48 5.26 6.79
CA GLU A 178 18.48 6.30 5.75
C GLU A 178 17.70 5.93 4.49
N ILE A 179 16.61 5.16 4.66
CA ILE A 179 15.71 4.78 3.58
C ILE A 179 14.72 5.93 3.39
N PRO A 180 14.69 6.60 2.23
CA PRO A 180 13.72 7.66 1.99
C PRO A 180 12.32 7.08 1.75
N LEU A 181 11.29 7.87 2.08
CA LEU A 181 9.89 7.56 1.80
C LEU A 181 9.46 8.38 0.59
N PHE A 182 9.23 7.73 -0.56
CA PHE A 182 8.95 8.43 -1.82
C PHE A 182 9.94 9.59 -2.07
N TYR A 183 11.25 9.31 -2.03
CA TYR A 183 12.33 10.30 -2.19
C TYR A 183 12.47 11.36 -1.09
N VAL A 184 11.55 11.42 -0.13
CA VAL A 184 11.65 12.33 1.01
C VAL A 184 12.53 11.69 2.08
N ASN A 185 13.61 12.39 2.44
CA ASN A 185 14.46 11.98 3.54
C ASN A 185 13.72 12.17 4.87
N LEU A 186 13.74 11.15 5.73
CA LEU A 186 13.05 11.13 7.02
C LEU A 186 13.90 11.67 8.18
N ARG A 187 15.01 12.36 7.89
CA ARG A 187 15.80 13.08 8.89
C ARG A 187 15.05 14.36 9.31
N PHE A 188 14.25 14.24 10.37
CA PHE A 188 13.69 15.34 11.15
C PHE A 188 14.27 15.29 12.56
#